data_AF-A0A7V9LGX0-F1
#
_entry.id   AF-A0A7V9LGX0-F1
#
_cell.length_a   1.000
_cell.length_b   1.000
_cell.length_c   1.000
_cell.angle_alpha   90.00
_cell.angle_beta   90.00
_cell.angle_gamma   90.00
#
_symmetry.space_group_name_H-M   'P 1'
#
loop_
_entity.id
_entity.type
_entity.pdbx_description
1 polymer ?
#
loop_
_entity_poly.entity_id
_entity_poly.type
_entity_poly.pdbx_seq_one_letter_code
_entity_poly.pdbx_strand_id
1 'polypeptide(L)'
;MSSLPAPEHIPEPAGEALPVRRALISVSDKTGVADFAKGLAGQGVEIVSTGGTLAAIREAGVEARAVEDLTGFPEILDGRVKTLHPHLHAALLAVRDDPDHAETLRERSIEPIDLVCVNLYPFERTIARRDVPEDEAIENIDVGGPTMIRAAAKNHRFVAVVVQPASYDAVLTELEETGELSAATRHWLANEAFASTARYDAAISRWFGRRYEQMPQHWVTSWEK
;
A
#
# COMPACT_ATOMS: atom_id res chain seq x y z
N MET A 1 32.56 21.12 -13.60
CA MET A 1 32.44 20.09 -12.55
C MET A 1 31.45 20.60 -11.53
N SER A 2 30.16 20.28 -11.70
CA SER A 2 29.13 20.59 -10.70
C SER A 2 29.32 19.61 -9.55
N SER A 3 29.74 20.12 -8.40
CA SER A 3 29.81 19.34 -7.17
C SER A 3 28.41 18.85 -6.83
N LEU A 4 28.24 17.53 -6.72
CA LEU A 4 27.05 16.96 -6.09
C LEU A 4 26.87 17.64 -4.72
N PRO A 5 25.66 18.11 -4.38
CA PRO A 5 25.42 18.65 -3.05
C PRO A 5 25.81 17.61 -1.99
N ALA A 6 26.40 18.08 -0.89
CA ALA A 6 26.65 17.24 0.28
C ALA A 6 25.37 16.49 0.66
N PRO A 7 25.44 15.27 1.22
CA PRO A 7 24.25 14.55 1.61
C PRO A 7 23.41 15.46 2.50
N GLU A 8 22.20 15.78 2.03
CA GLU A 8 21.21 16.50 2.82
C GLU A 8 21.10 15.78 4.16
N HIS A 9 21.04 16.54 5.26
CA HIS A 9 20.76 15.99 6.57
C HIS A 9 19.42 15.26 6.49
N ILE A 10 19.43 13.94 6.31
CA ILE A 10 18.23 13.12 6.34
C ILE A 10 17.81 13.07 7.81
N PRO A 11 16.69 13.70 8.20
CA PRO A 11 16.25 13.68 9.58
C PRO A 11 15.99 12.24 10.03
N GLU A 12 16.32 11.95 11.29
CA GLU A 12 15.94 10.68 11.95
C GLU A 12 14.42 10.46 11.80
N PRO A 13 13.96 9.21 11.64
CA PRO A 13 12.53 8.90 11.54
C PRO A 13 11.75 9.52 12.70
N ALA A 14 10.90 10.50 12.40
CA ALA A 14 10.12 11.20 13.41
C ALA A 14 8.83 10.42 13.74
N GLY A 15 8.52 10.28 15.03
CA GLY A 15 7.25 9.73 15.50
C GLY A 15 7.42 8.80 16.70
N GLU A 16 6.35 8.65 17.47
CA GLU A 16 6.28 7.66 18.55
C GLU A 16 6.03 6.26 17.94
N ALA A 17 6.22 5.22 18.76
CA ALA A 17 5.86 3.86 18.38
C ALA A 17 4.33 3.77 18.15
N LEU A 18 3.94 2.99 17.14
CA LEU A 18 2.56 2.95 16.64
C LEU A 18 1.90 1.64 17.03
N PRO A 19 0.92 1.63 17.95
CA PRO A 19 0.07 0.46 18.14
C PRO A 19 -0.80 0.27 16.90
N VAL A 20 -0.79 -0.95 16.35
CA VAL A 20 -1.61 -1.30 15.18
C VAL A 20 -2.94 -1.83 15.68
N ARG A 21 -4.03 -1.08 15.45
CA ARG A 21 -5.40 -1.49 15.81
C ARG A 21 -6.21 -1.91 14.61
N ARG A 22 -5.92 -1.35 13.43
CA ARG A 22 -6.62 -1.67 12.18
C ARG A 22 -5.67 -1.80 11.00
N ALA A 23 -5.80 -2.90 10.27
CA ALA A 23 -5.05 -3.20 9.06
C ALA A 23 -5.96 -3.29 7.83
N LEU A 24 -5.64 -2.54 6.78
CA LEU A 24 -6.23 -2.69 5.46
C LEU A 24 -5.35 -3.60 4.60
N ILE A 25 -5.88 -4.74 4.17
CA ILE A 25 -5.16 -5.71 3.33
C ILE A 25 -5.85 -5.84 1.98
N SER A 26 -5.15 -5.50 0.90
CA SER A 26 -5.65 -5.60 -0.47
C SER A 26 -4.51 -6.01 -1.41
N VAL A 27 -4.39 -7.31 -1.68
CA VAL A 27 -3.26 -7.88 -2.41
C VAL A 27 -3.69 -8.62 -3.67
N SER A 28 -2.89 -8.49 -4.72
CA SER A 28 -3.02 -9.28 -5.95
C SER A 28 -2.38 -10.65 -5.77
N ASP A 29 -1.12 -10.68 -5.32
CA ASP A 29 -0.40 -11.87 -4.91
C ASP A 29 -0.79 -12.24 -3.47
N LYS A 30 -1.43 -13.40 -3.31
CA LYS A 30 -1.96 -13.88 -2.02
C LYS A 30 -0.96 -14.73 -1.25
N THR A 31 0.29 -14.83 -1.71
CA THR A 31 1.35 -15.58 -1.03
C THR A 31 1.49 -15.09 0.42
N GLY A 32 1.27 -15.99 1.38
CA GLY A 32 1.39 -15.71 2.82
C GLY A 32 0.30 -14.81 3.42
N VAL A 33 -0.66 -14.28 2.64
CA VAL A 33 -1.62 -13.28 3.14
C VAL A 33 -2.53 -13.82 4.24
N ALA A 34 -2.91 -15.09 4.15
CA ALA A 34 -3.76 -15.73 5.15
C ALA A 34 -3.06 -15.83 6.51
N ASP A 35 -1.79 -16.25 6.51
CA ASP A 35 -1.00 -16.36 7.74
C ASP A 35 -0.64 -14.99 8.31
N PHE A 36 -0.37 -14.01 7.43
CA PHE A 36 -0.18 -12.63 7.85
C PHE A 36 -1.43 -12.04 8.51
N ALA A 37 -2.60 -12.23 7.92
CA ALA A 37 -3.87 -11.78 8.49
C ALA A 37 -4.19 -12.49 9.82
N LYS A 38 -3.88 -13.79 9.94
CA LYS A 38 -4.01 -14.53 11.21
C LYS A 38 -3.09 -13.98 12.29
N GLY A 39 -1.83 -13.70 11.96
CA GLY A 39 -0.86 -13.13 12.90
C GLY A 39 -1.32 -11.78 13.43
N LEU A 40 -1.78 -10.89 12.54
CA LEU A 40 -2.35 -9.59 12.94
C LEU A 40 -3.60 -9.77 13.82
N ALA A 41 -4.55 -10.61 13.40
CA ALA A 41 -5.78 -10.84 14.17
C ALA A 41 -5.50 -11.47 15.55
N GLY A 42 -4.51 -12.35 15.65
CA GLY A 42 -4.05 -12.95 16.93
C GLY A 42 -3.51 -11.91 17.92
N GLN A 43 -3.08 -10.75 17.43
CA GLN A 43 -2.64 -9.61 18.23
C GLN A 43 -3.76 -8.57 18.47
N GLY A 44 -5.00 -8.89 18.10
CA GLY A 44 -6.16 -8.03 18.31
C GLY A 44 -6.35 -6.94 17.23
N VAL A 45 -5.67 -7.04 16.09
CA VAL A 45 -5.83 -6.11 14.97
C VAL A 45 -7.13 -6.39 14.22
N GLU A 46 -7.96 -5.37 14.00
CA GLU A 46 -9.10 -5.45 13.10
C GLU A 46 -8.63 -5.52 11.64
N ILE A 47 -9.08 -6.53 10.91
CA ILE A 47 -8.77 -6.71 9.49
C ILE A 47 -9.86 -6.11 8.63
N VAL A 48 -9.46 -5.25 7.69
CA VAL A 48 -10.30 -4.68 6.64
C VAL A 48 -9.73 -5.14 5.30
N SER A 49 -10.57 -5.55 4.37
CA SER A 49 -10.09 -6.05 3.07
C SER A 49 -11.07 -5.80 1.91
N THR A 50 -10.64 -6.12 0.69
CA THR A 50 -11.43 -5.96 -0.55
C THR A 50 -11.52 -7.25 -1.35
N GLY A 51 -12.65 -7.44 -2.04
CA GLY A 51 -12.84 -8.44 -3.10
C GLY A 51 -12.22 -9.83 -2.80
N GLY A 52 -11.38 -10.31 -3.71
CA GLY A 52 -10.75 -11.62 -3.59
C GLY A 52 -9.73 -11.76 -2.44
N THR A 53 -9.24 -10.65 -1.87
CA THR A 53 -8.38 -10.72 -0.67
C THR A 53 -9.24 -11.00 0.56
N LEU A 54 -10.38 -10.33 0.67
CA LEU A 54 -11.35 -10.55 1.76
C LEU A 54 -11.83 -12.00 1.78
N ALA A 55 -12.13 -12.58 0.62
CA ALA A 55 -12.52 -13.98 0.50
C ALA A 55 -11.44 -14.93 1.01
N ALA A 56 -10.17 -14.74 0.61
CA ALA A 56 -9.06 -15.59 1.03
C ALA A 56 -8.79 -15.50 2.55
N ILE A 57 -8.91 -14.31 3.14
CA ILE A 57 -8.76 -14.09 4.59
C ILE A 57 -9.87 -14.81 5.36
N ARG A 58 -11.13 -14.68 4.92
CA ARG A 58 -12.29 -15.33 5.55
C ARG A 58 -12.25 -16.85 5.40
N GLU A 59 -11.84 -17.37 4.25
CA GLU A 59 -11.66 -18.81 4.03
C GLU A 59 -10.62 -19.42 4.98
N ALA A 60 -9.62 -18.62 5.36
CA ALA A 60 -8.62 -19.01 6.34
C ALA A 60 -9.11 -18.92 7.82
N GLY A 61 -10.38 -18.56 8.05
CA GLY A 61 -11.01 -18.48 9.37
C GLY A 61 -10.73 -17.17 10.12
N VAL A 62 -10.29 -16.11 9.43
CA VAL A 62 -10.03 -14.80 10.03
C VAL A 62 -11.23 -13.88 9.81
N GLU A 63 -11.72 -13.28 10.89
CA GLU A 63 -12.74 -12.23 10.83
C GLU A 63 -12.17 -11.00 10.10
N ALA A 64 -12.89 -10.53 9.08
CA ALA A 64 -12.49 -9.37 8.30
C ALA A 64 -13.71 -8.60 7.79
N ARG A 65 -13.64 -7.27 7.88
CA ARG A 65 -14.64 -6.32 7.40
C ARG A 65 -14.36 -5.92 5.95
N ALA A 66 -15.40 -5.67 5.17
CA ALA A 66 -15.23 -5.19 3.81
C ALA A 66 -14.93 -3.68 3.79
N VAL A 67 -14.16 -3.18 2.82
CA VAL A 67 -13.94 -1.73 2.66
C VAL A 67 -15.26 -1.00 2.38
N GLU A 68 -16.19 -1.64 1.69
CA GLU A 68 -17.53 -1.15 1.41
C GLU A 68 -18.30 -0.87 2.70
N ASP A 69 -18.07 -1.65 3.76
CA ASP A 69 -18.69 -1.43 5.07
C ASP A 69 -18.11 -0.19 5.77
N LEU A 70 -16.88 0.21 5.46
CA LEU A 70 -16.27 1.45 5.96
C LEU A 70 -16.72 2.66 5.15
N THR A 71 -16.71 2.55 3.83
CA THR A 71 -16.96 3.69 2.94
C THR A 71 -18.45 3.95 2.74
N GLY A 72 -19.29 2.93 2.89
CA GLY A 72 -20.70 2.96 2.48
C GLY A 72 -20.88 3.01 0.96
N PHE A 73 -19.82 2.76 0.19
CA PHE A 73 -19.81 2.86 -1.26
C PHE A 73 -19.45 1.50 -1.87
N PRO A 74 -20.29 0.94 -2.76
CA PRO A 74 -20.04 -0.36 -3.37
C PRO A 74 -18.90 -0.27 -4.39
N GLU A 75 -18.31 -1.42 -4.70
CA GLU A 75 -17.45 -1.56 -5.88
C GLU A 75 -18.24 -1.28 -7.16
N ILE A 76 -17.69 -0.44 -8.05
CA ILE A 76 -18.26 -0.10 -9.36
C ILE A 76 -17.21 -0.17 -10.46
N LEU A 77 -17.67 -0.18 -11.72
CA LEU A 77 -16.82 -0.17 -12.93
C LEU A 77 -15.83 -1.34 -12.94
N ASP A 78 -16.33 -2.55 -12.70
CA ASP A 78 -15.56 -3.81 -12.71
C ASP A 78 -14.31 -3.76 -11.80
N GLY A 79 -14.46 -3.15 -10.62
CA GLY A 79 -13.38 -3.06 -9.63
C GLY A 79 -12.40 -1.91 -9.80
N ARG A 80 -12.57 -1.09 -10.85
CA ARG A 80 -11.72 0.09 -11.09
C ARG A 80 -11.88 1.16 -10.00
N VAL A 81 -13.06 1.25 -9.39
CA VAL A 81 -13.36 2.22 -8.33
C VAL A 81 -13.94 1.51 -7.12
N LYS A 82 -13.05 1.02 -6.25
CA LYS A 82 -13.40 0.42 -4.95
C LYS A 82 -12.75 1.11 -3.76
N THR A 83 -11.51 1.59 -3.90
CA THR A 83 -10.73 2.18 -2.81
C THR A 83 -10.46 3.67 -2.97
N LEU A 84 -10.82 4.26 -4.13
CA LEU A 84 -10.67 5.68 -4.42
C LEU A 84 -11.79 6.50 -3.74
N HIS A 85 -11.83 6.47 -2.41
CA HIS A 85 -12.88 7.08 -1.61
C HIS A 85 -12.30 8.04 -0.55
N PRO A 86 -12.86 9.26 -0.39
CA PRO A 86 -12.35 10.22 0.59
C PRO A 86 -12.34 9.69 2.03
N HIS A 87 -13.34 8.91 2.43
CA HIS A 87 -13.39 8.28 3.75
C HIS A 87 -12.13 7.41 3.97
N LEU A 88 -11.80 6.54 3.01
CA LEU A 88 -10.65 5.65 3.13
C LEU A 88 -9.33 6.44 3.14
N HIS A 89 -9.19 7.42 2.25
CA HIS A 89 -7.96 8.20 2.19
C HIS A 89 -7.80 9.17 3.38
N ALA A 90 -8.89 9.64 3.98
CA ALA A 90 -8.83 10.39 5.24
C ALA A 90 -8.35 9.50 6.39
N ALA A 91 -8.80 8.24 6.46
CA ALA A 91 -8.31 7.25 7.45
C ALA A 91 -6.80 6.96 7.31
N LEU A 92 -6.24 7.14 6.10
CA LEU A 92 -4.82 6.95 5.80
C LEU A 92 -3.97 8.22 5.95
N LEU A 93 -4.51 9.39 5.60
CA LEU A 93 -3.73 10.63 5.45
C LEU A 93 -3.87 11.62 6.60
N ALA A 94 -4.77 11.37 7.56
CA ALA A 94 -4.93 12.28 8.69
C ALA A 94 -3.64 12.35 9.53
N VAL A 95 -3.20 13.58 9.82
CA VAL A 95 -2.13 13.88 10.77
C VAL A 95 -2.76 13.83 12.15
N ARG A 96 -2.51 12.76 12.90
CA ARG A 96 -3.36 12.42 14.05
C ARG A 96 -3.11 13.28 15.29
N ASP A 97 -1.98 13.98 15.33
CA ASP A 97 -1.64 14.97 16.36
C ASP A 97 -2.04 16.41 15.99
N ASP A 98 -2.58 16.62 14.79
CA ASP A 98 -3.23 17.86 14.39
C ASP A 98 -4.69 17.86 14.90
N PRO A 99 -5.07 18.83 15.78
CA PRO A 99 -6.42 18.89 16.33
C PRO A 99 -7.54 19.01 15.29
N ASP A 100 -7.30 19.72 14.17
CA ASP A 100 -8.30 19.94 13.14
C ASP A 100 -8.54 18.65 12.33
N HIS A 101 -7.48 17.89 12.08
CA HIS A 101 -7.59 16.56 11.46
C HIS A 101 -8.30 15.58 12.38
N ALA A 102 -7.94 15.53 13.66
CA ALA A 102 -8.57 14.65 14.65
C ALA A 102 -10.08 14.94 14.79
N GLU A 103 -10.45 16.23 14.83
CA GLU A 103 -11.84 16.65 14.86
C GLU A 103 -12.59 16.25 13.60
N THR A 104 -11.98 16.47 12.42
CA THR A 104 -12.57 16.05 11.14
C THR A 104 -12.86 14.55 11.10
N LEU A 105 -11.91 13.71 11.56
CA LEU A 105 -12.13 12.27 11.65
C LEU A 105 -13.31 11.92 12.56
N ARG A 106 -13.37 12.56 13.74
CA ARG A 106 -14.44 12.33 14.73
C ARG A 106 -15.82 12.73 14.19
N GLU A 107 -15.94 13.93 13.63
CA GLU A 107 -17.21 14.44 13.06
C GLU A 107 -17.72 13.58 11.90
N ARG A 108 -16.80 13.04 11.10
CA ARG A 108 -17.12 12.21 9.95
C ARG A 108 -17.20 10.73 10.28
N SER A 109 -17.01 10.35 11.54
CA SER A 109 -16.97 8.95 12.01
C SER A 109 -15.97 8.10 11.21
N ILE A 110 -14.81 8.68 10.92
CA ILE A 110 -13.72 8.03 10.16
C ILE A 110 -12.74 7.45 11.15
N GLU A 111 -12.63 6.13 11.14
CA GLU A 111 -11.69 5.42 12.01
C GLU A 111 -10.33 5.31 11.32
N PRO A 112 -9.21 5.65 11.98
CA PRO A 112 -7.89 5.55 11.38
C PRO A 112 -7.51 4.12 10.97
N ILE A 113 -6.64 4.01 9.97
CA ILE A 113 -5.98 2.75 9.59
C ILE A 113 -4.50 2.89 9.94
N ASP A 114 -3.97 1.90 10.67
CA ASP A 114 -2.60 1.92 11.21
C ASP A 114 -1.63 1.11 10.34
N LEU A 115 -2.14 0.15 9.58
CA LEU A 115 -1.35 -0.67 8.67
C LEU A 115 -2.06 -0.83 7.34
N VAL A 116 -1.32 -0.68 6.24
CA VAL A 116 -1.79 -0.98 4.89
C VAL A 116 -0.89 -2.05 4.29
N CYS A 117 -1.47 -3.17 3.89
CA CYS A 117 -0.79 -4.21 3.13
C CYS A 117 -1.35 -4.27 1.71
N VAL A 118 -0.56 -3.83 0.73
CA VAL A 118 -0.96 -3.77 -0.67
C VAL A 118 0.20 -4.18 -1.55
N ASN A 119 0.02 -5.21 -2.37
CA ASN A 119 0.93 -5.51 -3.46
C ASN A 119 0.20 -5.32 -4.80
N LEU A 120 0.93 -4.74 -5.76
CA LEU A 120 0.38 -4.30 -7.04
C LEU A 120 0.16 -5.50 -7.97
N TYR A 121 -0.77 -5.35 -8.91
CA TYR A 121 -0.88 -6.29 -10.02
C TYR A 121 0.47 -6.45 -10.70
N PRO A 122 0.80 -7.67 -11.16
CA PRO A 122 2.08 -7.94 -11.75
C PRO A 122 2.13 -7.43 -13.21
N PHE A 123 1.91 -6.13 -13.43
CA PHE A 123 1.90 -5.48 -14.74
C PHE A 123 3.16 -5.85 -15.54
N GLU A 124 4.33 -5.83 -14.91
CA GLU A 124 5.60 -6.28 -15.51
C GLU A 124 5.55 -7.73 -16.00
N ARG A 125 4.90 -8.65 -15.26
CA ARG A 125 4.72 -10.04 -15.71
C ARG A 125 3.71 -10.12 -16.85
N THR A 126 2.64 -9.33 -16.80
CA THR A 126 1.62 -9.26 -17.86
C THR A 126 2.28 -8.85 -19.17
N ILE A 127 2.99 -7.71 -19.21
CA ILE A 127 3.64 -7.20 -20.44
C ILE A 127 4.87 -8.01 -20.89
N ALA A 128 5.42 -8.88 -20.03
CA ALA A 128 6.51 -9.79 -20.38
C ALA A 128 6.04 -11.01 -21.19
N ARG A 129 4.74 -11.33 -21.16
CA ARG A 129 4.16 -12.38 -22.01
C ARG A 129 4.23 -11.95 -23.48
N ARG A 130 4.46 -12.92 -24.37
CA ARG A 130 4.39 -12.67 -25.81
C ARG A 130 2.95 -12.33 -26.21
N ASP A 131 2.82 -11.36 -27.11
CA ASP A 131 1.59 -11.03 -27.84
C ASP A 131 0.39 -10.67 -26.93
N VAL A 132 0.64 -10.00 -25.80
CA VAL A 132 -0.42 -9.49 -24.90
C VAL A 132 -1.24 -8.42 -25.61
N PRO A 133 -2.58 -8.57 -25.68
CA PRO A 133 -3.46 -7.54 -26.22
C PRO A 133 -3.33 -6.21 -25.45
N GLU A 134 -3.48 -5.09 -26.16
CA GLU A 134 -3.42 -3.75 -25.55
C GLU A 134 -4.43 -3.60 -24.41
N ASP A 135 -5.67 -4.03 -24.66
CA ASP A 135 -6.77 -4.00 -23.70
C ASP A 135 -6.41 -4.78 -22.42
N GLU A 136 -5.80 -5.95 -22.55
CA GLU A 136 -5.35 -6.76 -21.40
C GLU A 136 -4.28 -6.01 -20.59
N ALA A 137 -3.30 -5.37 -21.25
CA ALA A 137 -2.29 -4.58 -20.57
C ALA A 137 -2.91 -3.38 -19.83
N ILE A 138 -3.82 -2.64 -20.48
CA ILE A 138 -4.51 -1.48 -19.90
C ILE A 138 -5.35 -1.87 -18.67
N GLU A 139 -6.09 -2.99 -18.73
CA GLU A 139 -6.87 -3.47 -17.57
C GLU A 139 -6.00 -3.87 -16.38
N ASN A 140 -4.73 -4.23 -16.63
CA ASN A 140 -3.77 -4.57 -15.57
C ASN A 140 -3.07 -3.35 -14.95
N ILE A 141 -3.39 -2.12 -15.38
CA ILE A 141 -2.89 -0.90 -14.75
C ILE A 141 -3.74 -0.57 -13.52
N ASP A 142 -3.22 -0.96 -12.35
CA ASP A 142 -3.77 -0.57 -11.05
C ASP A 142 -3.68 0.94 -10.79
N VAL A 143 -4.79 1.52 -10.35
CA VAL A 143 -4.90 2.92 -9.90
C VAL A 143 -5.05 2.99 -8.38
N GLY A 144 -5.89 2.11 -7.80
CA GLY A 144 -6.21 2.12 -6.38
C GLY A 144 -5.02 1.70 -5.52
N GLY A 145 -4.31 0.65 -5.93
CA GLY A 145 -3.14 0.12 -5.23
C GLY A 145 -2.03 1.17 -5.03
N PRO A 146 -1.49 1.78 -6.10
CA PRO A 146 -0.47 2.82 -5.97
C PRO A 146 -0.94 4.03 -5.16
N THR A 147 -2.23 4.41 -5.29
CA THR A 147 -2.80 5.52 -4.51
C THR A 147 -2.79 5.21 -3.00
N MET A 148 -3.20 4.01 -2.59
CA MET A 148 -3.17 3.59 -1.19
C MET A 148 -1.74 3.46 -0.65
N ILE A 149 -0.83 2.84 -1.42
CA ILE A 149 0.59 2.68 -1.04
C ILE A 149 1.21 4.06 -0.78
N ARG A 150 1.05 5.00 -1.72
CA ARG A 150 1.62 6.35 -1.60
C ARG A 150 1.00 7.13 -0.44
N ALA A 151 -0.30 6.97 -0.20
CA ALA A 151 -0.98 7.62 0.92
C ALA A 151 -0.42 7.14 2.27
N ALA A 152 -0.30 5.83 2.46
CA ALA A 152 0.25 5.23 3.68
C ALA A 152 1.74 5.58 3.87
N ALA A 153 2.56 5.48 2.81
CA ALA A 153 3.98 5.83 2.85
C ALA A 153 4.21 7.32 3.15
N LYS A 154 3.40 8.22 2.57
CA LYS A 154 3.43 9.65 2.90
C LYS A 154 3.18 9.87 4.39
N ASN A 155 2.21 9.16 4.95
CA ASN A 155 1.80 9.30 6.35
C ASN A 155 2.46 8.27 7.27
N HIS A 156 3.69 7.83 6.97
CA HIS A 156 4.37 6.76 7.70
C HIS A 156 4.58 7.03 9.19
N ARG A 157 4.49 8.29 9.60
CA ARG A 157 4.44 8.67 11.03
C ARG A 157 3.29 7.99 11.77
N PHE A 158 2.17 7.74 11.10
CA PHE A 158 0.95 7.18 11.68
C PHE A 158 0.44 5.90 10.99
N VAL A 159 1.05 5.48 9.87
CA VAL A 159 0.60 4.32 9.09
C VAL A 159 1.80 3.48 8.64
N ALA A 160 1.84 2.20 8.96
CA ALA A 160 2.79 1.27 8.37
C ALA A 160 2.32 0.80 6.99
N VAL A 161 3.23 0.62 6.02
CA VAL A 161 2.89 0.19 4.67
C VAL A 161 3.71 -1.03 4.24
N VAL A 162 3.04 -2.14 3.96
CA VAL A 162 3.68 -3.42 3.60
C VAL A 162 3.34 -3.76 2.16
N VAL A 163 4.36 -3.80 1.29
CA VAL A 163 4.15 -3.96 -0.16
C VAL A 163 4.58 -5.32 -0.73
N GLN A 164 5.16 -6.20 0.10
CA GLN A 164 5.62 -7.51 -0.34
C GLN A 164 5.51 -8.58 0.77
N PRO A 165 5.29 -9.86 0.42
CA PRO A 165 5.22 -10.95 1.39
C PRO A 165 6.48 -11.14 2.24
N ALA A 166 7.66 -10.83 1.69
CA ALA A 166 8.93 -10.99 2.40
C ALA A 166 9.04 -10.13 3.67
N SER A 167 8.18 -9.11 3.83
CA SER A 167 8.14 -8.25 5.01
C SER A 167 7.19 -8.73 6.10
N TYR A 168 6.35 -9.76 5.84
CA TYR A 168 5.28 -10.18 6.75
C TYR A 168 5.83 -10.65 8.11
N ASP A 169 6.80 -11.57 8.09
CA ASP A 169 7.34 -12.16 9.32
C ASP A 169 8.02 -11.11 10.22
N ALA A 170 8.78 -10.19 9.62
CA ALA A 170 9.45 -9.13 10.37
C ALA A 170 8.43 -8.17 11.05
N VAL A 171 7.37 -7.80 10.33
CA VAL A 171 6.30 -6.95 10.87
C VAL A 171 5.55 -7.64 12.00
N LEU A 172 5.20 -8.93 11.82
CA LEU A 172 4.54 -9.70 12.87
C LEU A 172 5.42 -9.86 14.10
N THR A 173 6.70 -10.18 13.90
CA THR A 173 7.66 -10.37 15.01
C THR A 173 7.81 -9.10 15.83
N GLU A 174 8.00 -7.94 15.19
CA GLU A 174 8.13 -6.67 15.93
C GLU A 174 6.86 -6.33 16.70
N LEU A 175 5.68 -6.55 16.12
CA LEU A 175 4.40 -6.35 16.79
C LEU A 175 4.23 -7.33 17.98
N GLU A 176 4.62 -8.60 17.83
CA GLU A 176 4.53 -9.59 18.92
C GLU A 176 5.46 -9.24 20.09
N GLU A 177 6.67 -8.76 19.80
CA GLU A 177 7.68 -8.44 20.81
C GLU A 177 7.40 -7.13 21.54
N THR A 178 6.85 -6.13 20.86
CA THR A 178 6.76 -4.76 21.38
C THR A 178 5.33 -4.22 21.50
N GLY A 179 4.36 -4.85 20.84
CA GLY A 179 2.98 -4.38 20.72
C GLY A 179 2.79 -3.24 19.72
N GLU A 180 3.87 -2.74 19.12
CA GLU A 180 3.88 -1.52 18.31
C GLU A 180 4.87 -1.67 17.13
N LEU A 181 4.76 -0.82 16.11
CA LEU A 181 5.81 -0.70 15.09
C LEU A 181 6.63 0.55 15.36
N SER A 182 7.96 0.43 15.33
CA SER A 182 8.88 1.55 15.54
C SER A 182 8.86 2.54 14.37
N ALA A 183 9.24 3.80 14.64
CA ALA A 183 9.36 4.81 13.59
C ALA A 183 10.39 4.42 12.51
N ALA A 184 11.47 3.74 12.92
CA ALA A 184 12.49 3.21 12.01
C ALA A 184 11.91 2.17 11.05
N THR A 185 11.15 1.20 11.55
CA THR A 185 10.47 0.21 10.71
C THR A 185 9.49 0.87 9.76
N ARG A 186 8.64 1.78 10.24
CA ARG A 186 7.65 2.46 9.38
C ARG A 186 8.32 3.29 8.29
N HIS A 187 9.44 3.95 8.59
CA HIS A 187 10.21 4.70 7.60
C HIS A 187 10.86 3.77 6.56
N TRP A 188 11.43 2.64 6.98
CA TRP A 188 11.97 1.64 6.05
C TRP A 188 10.89 1.07 5.12
N LEU A 189 9.74 0.72 5.68
CA LEU A 189 8.56 0.28 4.95
C LEU A 189 8.06 1.33 3.95
N ALA A 190 8.09 2.62 4.30
CA ALA A 190 7.75 3.72 3.40
C ALA A 190 8.75 3.87 2.23
N ASN A 191 10.04 3.65 2.48
CA ASN A 191 11.06 3.60 1.43
C ASN A 191 10.76 2.47 0.43
N GLU A 192 10.52 1.25 0.92
CA GLU A 192 10.15 0.10 0.09
C GLU A 192 8.87 0.36 -0.73
N ALA A 193 7.88 1.01 -0.11
CA ALA A 193 6.63 1.38 -0.76
C ALA A 193 6.84 2.36 -1.93
N PHE A 194 7.60 3.43 -1.72
CA PHE A 194 7.88 4.38 -2.80
C PHE A 194 8.75 3.76 -3.90
N ALA A 195 9.75 2.93 -3.55
CA ALA A 195 10.54 2.18 -4.52
C ALA A 195 9.67 1.25 -5.37
N SER A 196 8.73 0.52 -4.75
CA SER A 196 7.78 -0.34 -5.46
C SER A 196 6.91 0.44 -6.45
N THR A 197 6.37 1.60 -6.06
CA THR A 197 5.56 2.43 -6.98
C THR A 197 6.40 3.07 -8.10
N ALA A 198 7.66 3.45 -7.82
CA ALA A 198 8.57 3.97 -8.84
C ALA A 198 8.90 2.90 -9.89
N ARG A 199 9.15 1.65 -9.47
CA ARG A 199 9.34 0.52 -10.39
C ARG A 199 8.11 0.27 -11.25
N TYR A 200 6.93 0.30 -10.62
CA TYR A 200 5.66 0.09 -11.30
C TYR A 200 5.39 1.14 -12.39
N ASP A 201 5.54 2.43 -12.08
CA ASP A 201 5.32 3.51 -13.04
C ASP A 201 6.39 3.52 -14.16
N ALA A 202 7.63 3.13 -13.85
CA ALA A 202 8.68 2.95 -14.86
C ALA A 202 8.33 1.83 -15.86
N ALA A 203 7.69 0.75 -15.41
CA ALA A 203 7.21 -0.30 -16.30
C ALA A 203 6.09 0.19 -17.23
N ILE A 204 5.10 0.91 -16.69
CA ILE A 204 4.00 1.50 -17.46
C ILE A 204 4.52 2.49 -18.50
N SER A 205 5.41 3.42 -18.08
CA SER A 205 6.02 4.42 -18.96
C SER A 205 6.77 3.77 -20.13
N ARG A 206 7.58 2.74 -19.85
CA ARG A 206 8.30 1.99 -20.89
C ARG A 206 7.36 1.26 -21.85
N TRP A 207 6.27 0.67 -21.33
CA TRP A 207 5.30 -0.03 -22.16
C TRP A 207 4.62 0.92 -23.16
N PHE A 208 4.14 2.09 -22.70
CA PHE A 208 3.59 3.12 -23.59
C PHE A 208 4.65 3.69 -24.56
N GLY A 209 5.88 3.92 -24.08
CA GLY A 209 6.95 4.53 -24.87
C GLY A 209 7.36 3.71 -26.11
N ARG A 210 7.30 2.37 -26.03
CA ARG A 210 7.62 1.47 -27.15
C ARG A 210 6.77 1.71 -28.40
N ARG A 211 5.60 2.35 -28.27
CA ARG A 211 4.70 2.63 -29.39
C ARG A 211 5.23 3.72 -30.33
N TYR A 212 5.98 4.68 -29.81
CA TYR A 212 6.25 5.93 -30.52
C TYR A 212 7.65 6.00 -31.11
N GLU A 213 8.66 5.48 -30.41
CA GLU A 213 10.06 5.66 -30.81
C GLU A 213 10.88 4.40 -30.50
N GLN A 214 11.86 4.08 -31.36
CA GLN A 214 12.85 3.04 -31.06
C GLN A 214 13.73 3.42 -29.85
N MET A 215 13.88 4.73 -29.61
CA MET A 215 14.52 5.32 -28.44
C MET A 215 13.62 6.42 -27.90
N PRO A 216 12.92 6.22 -26.77
CA PRO A 216 11.92 7.16 -26.30
C PRO A 216 12.55 8.42 -25.71
N GLN A 217 11.88 9.56 -25.87
CA GLN A 217 12.23 10.84 -25.21
C GLN A 217 12.37 10.71 -23.68
N HIS A 218 11.60 9.80 -23.07
CA HIS A 218 11.66 9.49 -21.65
C HIS A 218 11.98 8.01 -21.46
N TRP A 219 13.18 7.71 -20.94
CA TRP A 219 13.58 6.36 -20.54
C TRP A 219 13.69 6.29 -19.01
N VAL A 220 12.68 5.71 -18.37
CA VAL A 220 12.65 5.52 -16.91
C VAL A 220 12.92 4.06 -16.59
N THR A 221 13.84 3.80 -15.67
CA THR A 221 14.20 2.45 -15.24
C THR A 221 14.47 2.43 -13.75
N SER A 222 14.26 1.28 -13.13
CA SER A 222 14.58 1.00 -11.74
C SER A 222 15.48 -0.24 -11.68
N TRP A 223 16.29 -0.32 -10.63
CA TRP A 223 17.17 -1.45 -10.38
C TRP A 223 17.05 -1.87 -8.93
N GLU A 224 17.08 -3.17 -8.71
CA GLU A 224 17.23 -3.79 -7.39
C GLU A 224 18.68 -4.26 -7.25
N LYS A 225 19.18 -4.30 -6.01
CA LYS A 225 20.57 -4.64 -5.69
C LYS A 225 20.89 -6.11 -5.94
#